data_AF-A0A9W9ZIS8-F1
#
_entry.id   AF-A0A9W9ZIS8-F1
#
_cell.length_a   1.000
_cell.length_b   1.000
_cell.length_c   1.000
_cell.angle_alpha   90.00
_cell.angle_beta   90.00
_cell.angle_gamma   90.00
#
_symmetry.space_group_name_H-M   'P 1'
#
loop_
_entity.id
_entity.type
_entity.pdbx_description
1 polymer ?
#
loop_
_entity_poly.entity_id
_entity_poly.type
_entity_poly.pdbx_seq_one_letter_code
_entity_poly.pdbx_strand_id
1 'polypeptide(L)'
;QVSLLFVGDISFSGPVKYYVEHNYHSYNDTFSDVTPFIREADISIANLESPFVNKDMHRYEVAKAVNLDSSPEAVSALRYKPLLSCIALFSFAGFDVVTLANNHLNDFGSIGANFTVQVLKEAGIRYIGVNYGKLNSPQEPLIMEKNGIRIGFLAYCNTYREQNEPKIFNKKRSLFASGPAFYQDEIATRDVEKLKKVVYGRLGIKPDKQLIEAYEGNALGNCEILKSSRLFQVTVARNGVLGAKYIPLKILFDPETKRLHPEPIKQAKWIDVCGDEDKECQECYKPDNMHEDKLN
;
A
#
# COMPACT_ATOMS: atom_id res chain seq x y z
N GLN A 1 -14.37 13.38 5.55
CA GLN A 1 -13.50 12.95 4.44
C GLN A 1 -12.41 12.05 5.02
N VAL A 2 -11.94 11.06 4.26
CA VAL A 2 -10.79 10.22 4.63
C VAL A 2 -9.89 10.12 3.40
N SER A 3 -8.60 10.42 3.53
CA SER A 3 -7.61 10.25 2.45
C SER A 3 -6.92 8.89 2.53
N LEU A 4 -6.76 8.21 1.40
CA LEU A 4 -6.06 6.94 1.30
C LEU A 4 -4.84 7.10 0.40
N LEU A 5 -3.67 6.64 0.85
CA LEU A 5 -2.46 6.54 0.03
C LEU A 5 -2.13 5.07 -0.22
N PHE A 6 -1.92 4.72 -1.49
CA PHE A 6 -1.44 3.39 -1.89
C PHE A 6 -0.06 3.52 -2.54
N VAL A 7 0.91 2.82 -1.97
CA VAL A 7 2.28 2.70 -2.49
C VAL A 7 2.44 1.29 -3.09
N GLY A 8 3.12 1.23 -4.23
CA GLY A 8 3.42 -0.02 -4.91
C GLY A 8 4.43 -0.88 -4.15
N ASP A 9 5.13 -1.70 -4.92
CA ASP A 9 6.02 -2.73 -4.39
C ASP A 9 7.26 -2.12 -3.71
N ILE A 10 7.36 -2.37 -2.41
CA ILE A 10 8.53 -2.11 -1.58
C ILE A 10 9.34 -3.39 -1.52
N SER A 11 10.57 -3.30 -2.01
CA SER A 11 11.55 -4.38 -1.93
C SER A 11 12.82 -3.87 -1.26
N PHE A 12 13.17 -4.44 -0.11
CA PHE A 12 14.46 -4.17 0.57
C PHE A 12 15.56 -5.13 0.12
N SER A 13 15.31 -5.89 -0.94
CA SER A 13 16.28 -6.80 -1.55
C SER A 13 17.19 -6.07 -2.56
N GLY A 14 18.15 -6.80 -3.14
CA GLY A 14 18.94 -6.31 -4.27
C GLY A 14 19.71 -5.02 -3.96
N PRO A 15 19.51 -3.91 -4.72
CA PRO A 15 20.23 -2.67 -4.52
C PRO A 15 20.11 -2.11 -3.09
N VAL A 16 18.90 -2.08 -2.51
CA VAL A 16 18.70 -1.51 -1.17
C VAL A 16 19.52 -2.26 -0.13
N LYS A 17 19.46 -3.60 -0.16
CA LYS A 17 20.29 -4.48 0.68
C LYS A 17 21.78 -4.20 0.51
N TYR A 18 22.25 -4.10 -0.74
CA TYR A 18 23.65 -3.81 -1.04
C TYR A 18 24.11 -2.48 -0.40
N TYR A 19 23.32 -1.41 -0.52
CA TYR A 19 23.67 -0.11 0.04
C TYR A 19 23.73 -0.12 1.56
N VAL A 20 22.83 -0.85 2.23
CA VAL A 20 22.83 -0.97 3.69
C VAL A 20 24.00 -1.81 4.19
N GLU A 21 24.29 -2.96 3.56
CA GLU A 21 25.40 -3.84 3.96
C GLU A 21 26.78 -3.17 3.82
N HIS A 22 26.91 -2.20 2.92
CA HIS A 22 28.15 -1.43 2.73
C HIS A 22 28.16 -0.09 3.48
N ASN A 23 27.19 0.14 4.40
CA ASN A 23 27.07 1.36 5.20
C ASN A 23 26.96 2.67 4.39
N TYR A 24 26.41 2.60 3.17
CA TYR A 24 26.17 3.79 2.36
C TYR A 24 24.87 4.50 2.75
N HIS A 25 23.87 3.74 3.22
CA HIS A 25 22.57 4.23 3.68
C HIS A 25 22.06 3.32 4.80
N SER A 26 21.12 3.80 5.62
CA SER A 26 20.34 2.94 6.51
C SER A 26 18.98 2.61 5.88
N TYR A 27 18.35 1.53 6.34
CA TYR A 27 16.97 1.23 5.91
C TYR A 27 16.00 2.38 6.20
N ASN A 28 16.19 3.09 7.31
CA ASN A 28 15.38 4.22 7.73
C ASN A 28 15.37 5.36 6.69
N ASP A 29 16.45 5.51 5.94
CA ASP A 29 16.58 6.59 4.96
C ASP A 29 15.76 6.34 3.68
N THR A 30 15.27 5.11 3.47
CA THR A 30 14.61 4.65 2.23
C THR A 30 13.48 5.56 1.77
N PHE A 31 12.73 6.15 2.70
CA PHE A 31 11.52 6.92 2.40
C PHE A 31 11.62 8.40 2.81
N SER A 32 12.82 8.90 3.13
CA SER A 32 12.99 10.24 3.72
C SER A 32 12.31 11.33 2.89
N ASP A 33 12.53 11.32 1.57
CA ASP A 33 12.03 12.34 0.65
C ASP A 33 10.50 12.29 0.44
N VAL A 34 9.87 11.13 0.72
CA VAL A 34 8.43 10.92 0.51
C VAL A 34 7.64 10.77 1.82
N THR A 35 8.33 10.82 2.95
CA THR A 35 7.75 10.68 4.30
C THR A 35 6.60 11.67 4.57
N PRO A 36 6.68 12.96 4.17
CA PRO A 36 5.58 13.89 4.41
C PRO A 36 4.26 13.42 3.76
N PHE A 37 4.30 12.94 2.52
CA PHE A 37 3.12 12.46 1.80
C PHE A 37 2.53 11.19 2.42
N ILE A 38 3.39 10.29 2.90
CA ILE A 38 2.96 9.06 3.56
C ILE A 38 2.21 9.38 4.86
N ARG A 39 2.72 10.34 5.63
CA ARG A 39 2.17 10.72 6.95
C ARG A 39 0.97 11.65 6.87
N GLU A 40 0.81 12.40 5.78
CA GLU A 40 -0.34 13.28 5.56
C GLU A 40 -1.62 12.49 5.29
N ALA A 41 -1.52 11.30 4.69
CA ALA A 41 -2.66 10.45 4.44
C ALA A 41 -3.30 9.95 5.75
N ASP A 42 -4.63 9.90 5.80
CA ASP A 42 -5.35 9.37 6.96
C ASP A 42 -5.10 7.88 7.18
N ILE A 43 -4.91 7.13 6.08
CA ILE A 43 -4.48 5.73 6.03
C ILE A 43 -3.54 5.53 4.84
N SER A 44 -2.33 5.03 5.11
CA SER A 44 -1.32 4.70 4.10
C SER A 44 -1.07 3.18 4.02
N ILE A 45 -1.04 2.64 2.80
CA ILE A 45 -0.90 1.21 2.54
C ILE A 45 0.20 0.99 1.50
N ALA A 46 1.11 0.06 1.74
CA ALA A 46 2.14 -0.32 0.78
C ALA A 46 2.18 -1.83 0.50
N ASN A 47 2.65 -2.25 -0.67
CA ASN A 47 2.90 -3.67 -0.94
C ASN A 47 4.32 -4.05 -0.51
N LEU A 48 4.47 -4.85 0.55
CA LEU A 48 5.78 -5.36 0.96
C LEU A 48 6.10 -6.61 0.13
N GLU A 49 6.79 -6.39 -0.99
CA GLU A 49 7.07 -7.43 -1.99
C GLU A 49 8.14 -8.42 -1.50
N SER A 50 9.17 -7.93 -0.83
CA SER A 50 10.26 -8.76 -0.34
C SER A 50 9.95 -9.36 1.04
N PRO A 51 9.85 -10.70 1.20
CA PRO A 51 9.66 -11.32 2.50
C PRO A 51 10.89 -11.11 3.40
N PHE A 52 10.65 -10.97 4.70
CA PHE A 52 11.72 -10.99 5.69
C PHE A 52 12.25 -12.42 5.85
N VAL A 53 13.56 -12.56 6.00
CA VAL A 53 14.23 -13.84 6.19
C VAL A 53 15.31 -13.73 7.26
N ASN A 54 15.52 -14.81 8.01
CA ASN A 54 16.68 -14.92 8.88
C ASN A 54 17.76 -15.80 8.22
N LYS A 55 18.96 -15.79 8.81
CA LYS A 55 20.14 -16.52 8.30
C LYS A 55 19.97 -18.04 8.24
N ASP A 56 19.02 -18.60 8.99
CA ASP A 56 18.81 -20.05 9.11
C ASP A 56 17.73 -20.55 8.13
N MET A 57 17.16 -19.65 7.30
CA MET A 57 16.14 -19.99 6.31
C MET A 57 16.76 -20.28 4.94
N HIS A 58 16.36 -21.40 4.36
CA HIS A 58 16.74 -21.78 3.02
C HIS A 58 15.68 -21.40 2.00
N ARG A 59 16.14 -21.00 0.80
CA ARG A 59 15.26 -20.71 -0.34
C ARG A 59 14.47 -21.95 -0.72
N TYR A 60 13.23 -21.76 -1.15
CA TYR A 60 12.48 -22.86 -1.74
C TYR A 60 12.88 -23.01 -3.21
N GLU A 61 13.52 -24.12 -3.55
CA GLU A 61 14.01 -24.39 -4.90
C GLU A 61 12.88 -24.74 -5.87
N VAL A 62 12.33 -23.70 -6.51
CA VAL A 62 11.48 -23.82 -7.70
C VAL A 62 12.06 -22.90 -8.75
N ALA A 63 12.01 -23.33 -10.01
CA ALA A 63 12.38 -22.49 -11.15
C ALA A 63 11.55 -21.19 -11.14
N LYS A 64 12.17 -20.12 -10.64
CA LYS A 64 11.66 -18.74 -10.63
C LYS A 64 12.82 -17.84 -11.02
N ALA A 65 12.55 -16.88 -11.90
CA ALA A 65 13.58 -15.99 -12.43
C ALA A 65 14.24 -15.12 -11.33
N VAL A 66 13.45 -14.71 -10.33
CA VAL A 66 13.90 -13.84 -9.23
C VAL A 66 13.28 -14.31 -7.92
N ASN A 67 14.10 -14.45 -6.88
CA ASN A 67 13.64 -14.58 -5.49
C ASN A 67 14.02 -13.31 -4.74
N LEU A 68 13.11 -12.80 -3.91
CA LEU A 68 13.38 -11.62 -3.08
C LEU A 68 13.57 -12.04 -1.62
N ASP A 69 14.49 -11.35 -0.95
CA ASP A 69 14.77 -11.53 0.47
C ASP A 69 15.15 -10.21 1.12
N SER A 70 14.76 -10.03 2.37
CA SER A 70 15.07 -8.82 3.13
C SER A 70 15.43 -9.16 4.56
N SER A 71 16.38 -8.40 5.12
CA SER A 71 16.73 -8.55 6.53
C SER A 71 15.58 -8.02 7.40
N PRO A 72 15.31 -8.64 8.56
CA PRO A 72 14.24 -8.21 9.44
C PRO A 72 14.45 -6.77 9.96
N GLU A 73 15.69 -6.30 10.02
CA GLU A 73 16.03 -4.92 10.39
C GLU A 73 15.40 -3.89 9.43
N ALA A 74 15.11 -4.24 8.18
CA ALA A 74 14.47 -3.36 7.21
C ALA A 74 13.03 -2.98 7.59
N VAL A 75 12.39 -3.70 8.51
CA VAL A 75 11.08 -3.32 9.07
C VAL A 75 11.10 -1.93 9.72
N SER A 76 12.28 -1.47 10.15
CA SER A 76 12.48 -0.14 10.72
C SER A 76 12.06 0.97 9.76
N ALA A 77 12.33 0.81 8.45
CA ALA A 77 11.98 1.78 7.41
C ALA A 77 10.47 2.04 7.29
N LEU A 78 9.65 1.01 7.59
CA LEU A 78 8.20 1.04 7.43
C LEU A 78 7.49 1.69 8.62
N ARG A 79 8.03 1.51 9.82
CA ARG A 79 7.37 1.83 11.09
C ARG A 79 7.36 3.33 11.37
N TYR A 80 6.24 3.88 11.86
CA TYR A 80 6.27 5.13 12.62
C TYR A 80 6.64 4.84 14.09
N LYS A 81 7.75 5.40 14.59
CA LYS A 81 8.04 5.39 16.03
C LYS A 81 8.32 6.82 16.48
N PRO A 82 7.42 7.47 17.23
CA PRO A 82 7.81 8.62 18.03
C PRO A 82 8.63 8.05 19.18
N LEU A 83 9.96 8.15 19.09
CA LEU A 83 10.80 7.92 20.27
C LEU A 83 10.49 9.05 21.26
N LEU A 84 10.24 8.70 22.53
CA LEU A 84 9.98 9.59 23.67
C LEU A 84 11.18 10.50 24.05
N SER A 85 12.01 10.88 23.08
CA SER A 85 13.13 11.81 23.27
C SER A 85 13.12 12.79 22.11
N CYS A 86 13.03 14.08 22.43
CA CYS A 86 12.82 15.22 21.56
C CYS A 86 13.89 15.47 20.46
N ILE A 87 14.69 14.49 20.04
CA ILE A 87 15.78 14.66 19.06
C ILE A 87 15.94 13.38 18.18
N ALA A 88 14.85 12.85 17.63
CA ALA A 88 14.93 11.90 16.51
C ALA A 88 14.06 12.40 15.35
N LEU A 89 14.57 13.44 14.69
CA LEU A 89 14.06 13.97 13.44
C LEU A 89 14.22 12.88 12.34
N PHE A 90 13.07 12.40 11.84
CA PHE A 90 12.80 12.16 10.41
C PHE A 90 13.59 11.13 9.57
N SER A 91 13.52 9.83 9.89
CA SER A 91 13.82 8.79 8.87
C SER A 91 12.90 7.56 9.01
N PHE A 92 11.59 7.76 8.92
CA PHE A 92 10.62 6.66 9.03
C PHE A 92 9.42 6.93 8.12
N ALA A 93 9.06 6.00 7.24
CA ALA A 93 7.91 6.18 6.34
C ALA A 93 6.61 6.45 7.12
N GLY A 94 6.33 5.59 8.10
CA GLY A 94 5.10 5.65 8.88
C GLY A 94 3.89 5.08 8.14
N PHE A 95 4.08 3.95 7.44
CA PHE A 95 2.96 3.24 6.84
C PHE A 95 2.02 2.66 7.90
N ASP A 96 0.71 2.80 7.71
CA ASP A 96 -0.29 2.23 8.60
C ASP A 96 -0.46 0.72 8.39
N VAL A 97 -0.35 0.29 7.12
CA VAL A 97 -0.61 -1.09 6.69
C VAL A 97 0.38 -1.50 5.60
N VAL A 98 0.79 -2.77 5.62
CA VAL A 98 1.40 -3.41 4.45
C VAL A 98 0.54 -4.57 3.93
N THR A 99 0.39 -4.69 2.62
CA THR A 99 -0.11 -5.92 2.01
C THR A 99 1.04 -6.88 1.74
N LEU A 100 0.79 -8.15 2.02
CA LEU A 100 1.66 -9.28 1.68
C LEU A 100 1.13 -10.09 0.49
N ALA A 101 0.02 -9.65 -0.12
CA ALA A 101 -0.61 -10.33 -1.24
C ALA A 101 0.14 -10.10 -2.55
N ASN A 102 1.36 -10.60 -2.63
CA ASN A 102 2.22 -10.54 -3.80
C ASN A 102 2.81 -11.91 -4.12
N ASN A 103 3.47 -11.99 -5.27
CA ASN A 103 4.02 -13.23 -5.83
C ASN A 103 5.33 -13.69 -5.16
N HIS A 104 5.84 -12.94 -4.18
CA HIS A 104 7.15 -13.13 -3.56
C HIS A 104 7.08 -13.59 -2.09
N LEU A 105 5.95 -13.42 -1.40
CA LEU A 105 5.81 -13.84 0.01
C LEU A 105 6.20 -15.31 0.29
N ASN A 106 6.04 -16.21 -0.69
CA ASN A 106 6.44 -17.63 -0.58
C ASN A 106 7.81 -17.97 -1.20
N ASP A 107 8.71 -17.01 -1.43
CA ASP A 107 10.05 -17.33 -1.93
C ASP A 107 10.88 -18.20 -0.97
N PHE A 108 10.55 -18.14 0.33
CA PHE A 108 11.08 -19.00 1.39
C PHE A 108 9.98 -19.91 2.00
N GLY A 109 8.96 -20.21 1.19
CA GLY A 109 7.82 -21.06 1.56
C GLY A 109 6.99 -20.54 2.73
N SER A 110 6.32 -21.45 3.44
CA SER A 110 5.51 -21.12 4.63
C SER A 110 6.34 -20.50 5.75
N ILE A 111 7.61 -20.90 5.87
CA ILE A 111 8.50 -20.44 6.94
C ILE A 111 8.79 -18.94 6.78
N GLY A 112 9.19 -18.51 5.58
CA GLY A 112 9.41 -17.09 5.30
C GLY A 112 8.14 -16.25 5.40
N ALA A 113 7.00 -16.77 4.92
CA ALA A 113 5.72 -16.09 5.04
C ALA A 113 5.32 -15.87 6.51
N ASN A 114 5.45 -16.90 7.35
CA ASN A 114 5.13 -16.83 8.78
C ASN A 114 6.09 -15.90 9.52
N PHE A 115 7.39 -15.96 9.20
CA PHE A 115 8.39 -15.09 9.80
C PHE A 115 8.17 -13.62 9.42
N THR A 116 7.82 -13.34 8.16
CA THR A 116 7.46 -11.98 7.73
C THR A 116 6.30 -11.43 8.55
N VAL A 117 5.25 -12.22 8.75
CA VAL A 117 4.12 -11.84 9.63
C VAL A 117 4.56 -11.61 11.07
N GLN A 118 5.46 -12.45 11.61
CA GLN A 118 5.99 -12.28 12.95
C GLN A 118 6.74 -10.95 13.11
N VAL A 119 7.66 -10.63 12.19
CA VAL A 119 8.43 -9.38 12.20
C VAL A 119 7.51 -8.16 12.16
N LEU A 120 6.46 -8.19 11.34
CA LEU A 120 5.47 -7.11 11.27
C LEU A 120 4.68 -6.95 12.58
N LYS A 121 4.25 -8.07 13.19
CA LYS A 121 3.57 -8.06 14.50
C LYS A 121 4.45 -7.46 15.59
N GLU A 122 5.70 -7.88 15.68
CA GLU A 122 6.68 -7.39 16.66
C GLU A 122 6.99 -5.90 16.45
N ALA A 123 7.01 -5.45 15.20
CA ALA A 123 7.17 -4.04 14.86
C ALA A 123 5.91 -3.19 15.11
N GLY A 124 4.75 -3.81 15.34
CA GLY A 124 3.47 -3.13 15.49
C GLY A 124 2.88 -2.61 14.18
N ILE A 125 3.28 -3.18 13.05
CA ILE A 125 2.79 -2.81 11.72
C ILE A 125 1.62 -3.72 11.35
N ARG A 126 0.48 -3.12 10.96
CA ARG A 126 -0.67 -3.89 10.50
C ARG A 126 -0.40 -4.46 9.12
N TYR A 127 -0.98 -5.62 8.84
CA TYR A 127 -0.81 -6.28 7.54
C TYR A 127 -2.10 -6.93 7.06
N ILE A 128 -2.19 -7.13 5.74
CA ILE A 128 -3.28 -7.81 5.05
C ILE A 128 -2.76 -8.73 3.95
N GLY A 129 -3.63 -9.55 3.36
CA GLY A 129 -3.29 -10.27 2.14
C GLY A 129 -2.53 -11.58 2.36
N VAL A 130 -2.62 -12.18 3.54
CA VAL A 130 -2.06 -13.50 3.86
C VAL A 130 -3.19 -14.44 4.29
N ASN A 131 -3.10 -15.72 3.91
CA ASN A 131 -4.00 -16.76 4.39
C ASN A 131 -3.23 -18.01 4.86
N TYR A 132 -3.88 -18.77 5.75
CA TYR A 132 -3.34 -19.99 6.34
C TYR A 132 -4.20 -21.20 5.92
N GLY A 133 -3.55 -22.33 5.71
CA GLY A 133 -4.13 -23.56 5.17
C GLY A 133 -4.14 -23.61 3.65
N LYS A 134 -5.24 -24.11 3.10
CA LYS A 134 -5.43 -24.36 1.66
C LYS A 134 -5.42 -23.05 0.86
N LEU A 135 -5.16 -23.16 -0.44
CA LEU A 135 -5.14 -22.03 -1.38
C LEU A 135 -6.39 -21.14 -1.28
N ASN A 136 -7.56 -21.75 -1.11
CA ASN A 136 -8.86 -21.07 -1.02
C ASN A 136 -9.30 -20.70 0.40
N SER A 137 -8.44 -20.89 1.42
CA SER A 137 -8.73 -20.45 2.79
C SER A 137 -9.03 -18.94 2.82
N PRO A 138 -9.98 -18.48 3.65
CA PRO A 138 -10.22 -17.06 3.84
C PRO A 138 -8.99 -16.36 4.40
N GLN A 139 -8.76 -15.13 3.96
CA GLN A 139 -7.90 -14.19 4.65
C GLN A 139 -8.68 -13.49 5.77
N GLU A 140 -7.97 -13.02 6.79
CA GLU A 140 -8.56 -12.10 7.77
C GLU A 140 -8.55 -10.68 7.19
N PRO A 141 -9.71 -10.01 7.10
CA PRO A 141 -9.74 -8.62 6.66
C PRO A 141 -9.17 -7.70 7.74
N LEU A 142 -8.56 -6.59 7.32
CA LEU A 142 -8.26 -5.50 8.24
C LEU A 142 -9.39 -4.48 8.22
N ILE A 143 -9.88 -4.08 9.38
CA ILE A 143 -10.90 -3.05 9.53
C ILE A 143 -10.29 -1.88 10.28
N MET A 144 -10.39 -0.69 9.71
CA MET A 144 -9.93 0.56 10.30
C MET A 144 -11.08 1.56 10.35
N GLU A 145 -11.07 2.43 11.36
CA GLU A 145 -12.05 3.50 11.49
C GLU A 145 -11.31 4.84 11.56
N LYS A 146 -11.73 5.78 10.71
CA LYS A 146 -11.16 7.12 10.66
C LYS A 146 -12.26 8.13 10.36
N ASN A 147 -12.29 9.23 11.12
CA ASN A 147 -13.27 10.30 10.94
C ASN A 147 -14.73 9.78 10.89
N GLY A 148 -15.06 8.78 11.72
CA GLY A 148 -16.37 8.14 11.77
C GLY A 148 -16.70 7.19 10.61
N ILE A 149 -15.75 6.96 9.68
CA ILE A 149 -15.90 6.05 8.55
C ILE A 149 -15.14 4.76 8.83
N ARG A 150 -15.84 3.62 8.76
CA ARG A 150 -15.25 2.29 8.88
C ARG A 150 -14.92 1.72 7.51
N ILE A 151 -13.66 1.34 7.31
CA ILE A 151 -13.10 0.88 6.03
C ILE A 151 -12.54 -0.53 6.25
N GLY A 152 -12.94 -1.46 5.39
CA GLY A 152 -12.45 -2.83 5.38
C GLY A 152 -11.51 -3.07 4.20
N PHE A 153 -10.34 -3.66 4.47
CA PHE A 153 -9.30 -3.96 3.50
C PHE A 153 -9.14 -5.46 3.32
N LEU A 154 -9.09 -5.86 2.04
CA LEU A 154 -8.74 -7.20 1.56
C LEU A 154 -7.68 -7.02 0.48
N ALA A 155 -6.70 -7.90 0.42
CA ALA A 155 -5.69 -7.86 -0.62
C ALA A 155 -5.50 -9.24 -1.24
N TYR A 156 -5.23 -9.30 -2.54
CA TYR A 156 -5.14 -10.55 -3.26
C TYR A 156 -3.98 -10.53 -4.25
N CYS A 157 -3.27 -11.65 -4.32
CA CYS A 157 -2.27 -11.89 -5.34
C CYS A 157 -2.95 -12.57 -6.53
N ASN A 158 -2.89 -11.93 -7.69
CA ASN A 158 -3.29 -12.50 -8.96
C ASN A 158 -2.10 -12.44 -9.93
N THR A 159 -1.51 -13.58 -10.27
CA THR A 159 -0.48 -13.62 -11.30
C THR A 159 -1.13 -14.01 -12.63
N TYR A 160 -1.26 -13.06 -13.55
CA TYR A 160 -1.53 -13.33 -14.96
C TYR A 160 -0.22 -13.69 -15.67
N ARG A 161 -0.17 -14.84 -16.33
CA ARG A 161 0.55 -14.98 -17.62
C ARG A 161 -0.10 -16.07 -18.47
N GLU A 162 0.15 -15.91 -19.76
CA GLU A 162 -0.59 -16.35 -20.94
C GLU A 162 -0.79 -17.88 -21.06
N GLN A 163 -1.93 -18.21 -21.66
CA GLN A 163 -2.27 -19.40 -22.44
C GLN A 163 -1.39 -20.65 -22.19
N ASN A 164 -2.00 -21.64 -21.51
CA ASN A 164 -1.73 -23.09 -21.60
C ASN A 164 -0.83 -23.79 -20.56
N GLU A 165 -0.50 -23.20 -19.39
CA GLU A 165 0.03 -23.99 -18.26
C GLU A 165 -0.64 -23.67 -16.91
N PRO A 166 -0.84 -24.67 -16.01
CA PRO A 166 -1.27 -24.38 -14.65
C PRO A 166 -0.25 -23.46 -13.96
N LYS A 167 -0.72 -22.26 -13.59
CA LYS A 167 0.08 -21.11 -13.14
C LYS A 167 1.19 -21.53 -12.17
N ILE A 168 2.46 -21.33 -12.54
CA ILE A 168 3.64 -21.66 -11.70
C ILE A 168 3.45 -21.13 -10.27
N PHE A 169 2.89 -19.92 -10.13
CA PHE A 169 2.56 -19.34 -8.84
C PHE A 169 1.48 -20.09 -8.07
N ASN A 170 0.36 -20.47 -8.70
CA ASN A 170 -0.73 -21.20 -8.02
C ASN A 170 -0.24 -22.56 -7.53
N LYS A 171 0.51 -23.26 -8.39
CA LYS A 171 1.15 -24.52 -8.03
C LYS A 171 2.09 -24.28 -6.85
N LYS A 172 2.93 -23.24 -6.88
CA LYS A 172 3.82 -22.87 -5.77
C LYS A 172 3.05 -22.57 -4.47
N ARG A 173 2.05 -21.68 -4.51
CA ARG A 173 1.22 -21.35 -3.34
C ARG A 173 0.53 -22.59 -2.77
N SER A 174 0.04 -23.51 -3.60
CA SER A 174 -0.63 -24.73 -3.13
C SER A 174 0.27 -25.71 -2.38
N LEU A 175 1.60 -25.57 -2.47
CA LEU A 175 2.58 -26.39 -1.75
C LEU A 175 2.76 -25.94 -0.29
N PHE A 176 2.22 -24.78 0.09
CA PHE A 176 2.49 -24.16 1.38
C PHE A 176 1.24 -24.05 2.26
N ALA A 177 1.46 -24.23 3.56
CA ALA A 177 0.43 -24.09 4.58
C ALA A 177 0.13 -22.60 4.91
N SER A 178 0.96 -21.67 4.44
CA SER A 178 0.70 -20.23 4.55
C SER A 178 1.32 -19.49 3.37
N GLY A 179 0.75 -18.34 3.02
CA GLY A 179 1.21 -17.56 1.88
C GLY A 179 0.23 -16.46 1.51
N PRO A 180 0.45 -15.79 0.36
CA PRO A 180 -0.38 -14.69 -0.08
C PRO A 180 -1.81 -15.18 -0.31
N ALA A 181 -2.77 -14.35 0.08
CA ALA A 181 -4.17 -14.57 -0.21
C ALA A 181 -4.37 -14.53 -1.73
N PHE A 182 -5.02 -15.56 -2.26
CA PHE A 182 -5.11 -15.78 -3.69
C PHE A 182 -6.40 -15.20 -4.29
N TYR A 183 -6.30 -14.54 -5.44
CA TYR A 183 -7.47 -14.05 -6.15
C TYR A 183 -8.15 -15.15 -6.98
N GLN A 184 -9.41 -15.43 -6.65
CA GLN A 184 -10.43 -16.00 -7.54
C GLN A 184 -11.73 -15.27 -7.25
N ASP A 185 -12.59 -15.13 -8.26
CA ASP A 185 -13.84 -14.38 -8.12
C ASP A 185 -14.71 -14.94 -6.99
N GLU A 186 -14.77 -16.27 -6.82
CA GLU A 186 -15.54 -16.91 -5.75
C GLU A 186 -14.93 -16.65 -4.37
N ILE A 187 -13.59 -16.64 -4.26
CA ILE A 187 -12.86 -16.35 -3.02
C ILE A 187 -13.09 -14.89 -2.62
N ALA A 188 -12.88 -13.96 -3.55
CA ALA A 188 -13.05 -12.54 -3.31
C ALA A 188 -14.50 -12.19 -2.96
N THR A 189 -15.47 -12.75 -3.69
CA THR A 189 -16.90 -12.58 -3.41
C THR A 189 -17.24 -13.05 -2.00
N ARG A 190 -16.82 -14.26 -1.62
CA ARG A 190 -17.05 -14.81 -0.28
C ARG A 190 -16.46 -13.90 0.81
N ASP A 191 -15.21 -13.47 0.63
CA ASP A 191 -14.49 -12.68 1.64
C ASP A 191 -15.10 -11.28 1.79
N VAL A 192 -15.51 -10.64 0.69
CA VAL A 192 -16.24 -9.36 0.70
C VAL A 192 -17.60 -9.50 1.40
N GLU A 193 -18.35 -10.57 1.14
CA GLU A 193 -19.64 -10.79 1.81
C GLU A 193 -19.48 -11.04 3.32
N LYS A 194 -18.40 -11.71 3.75
CA LYS A 194 -18.05 -11.82 5.17
C LYS A 194 -17.67 -10.47 5.76
N LEU A 195 -16.83 -9.70 5.06
CA LEU A 195 -16.37 -8.39 5.51
C LEU A 195 -17.54 -7.43 5.71
N LYS A 196 -18.49 -7.37 4.77
CA LYS A 196 -19.71 -6.57 4.88
C LYS A 196 -20.44 -6.82 6.20
N LYS A 197 -20.62 -8.09 6.58
CA LYS A 197 -21.28 -8.46 7.86
C LYS A 197 -20.53 -7.92 9.09
N VAL A 198 -19.21 -7.87 9.05
CA VAL A 198 -18.39 -7.37 10.17
C VAL A 198 -18.38 -5.84 10.20
N VAL A 199 -18.22 -5.18 9.05
CA VAL A 199 -18.21 -3.72 8.94
C VAL A 199 -19.53 -3.12 9.42
N TYR A 200 -20.67 -3.73 9.04
CA TYR A 200 -21.98 -3.29 9.50
C TYR A 200 -22.28 -3.63 10.98
N GLY A 201 -21.49 -4.53 11.62
CA GLY A 201 -21.55 -4.85 13.06
C GLY A 201 -22.39 -6.09 13.43
N ARG A 202 -22.36 -6.51 14.71
CA ARG A 202 -23.03 -7.72 15.25
C ARG A 202 -24.57 -7.68 15.15
N LEU A 203 -25.14 -6.48 14.97
CA LEU A 203 -26.57 -6.21 14.70
C LEU A 203 -26.82 -5.66 13.28
N GLY A 204 -25.78 -5.69 12.42
CA GLY A 204 -25.70 -5.22 11.03
C GLY A 204 -26.94 -4.58 10.42
N ILE A 205 -27.28 -3.36 10.83
CA ILE A 205 -28.24 -2.55 10.09
C ILE A 205 -27.47 -1.99 8.91
N LYS A 206 -27.68 -2.59 7.74
CA LYS A 206 -27.26 -1.99 6.46
C LYS A 206 -27.72 -0.53 6.48
N PRO A 207 -26.86 0.45 6.16
CA PRO A 207 -27.26 1.85 6.19
C PRO A 207 -28.54 2.02 5.36
N ASP A 208 -29.44 2.88 5.84
CA ASP A 208 -30.71 3.11 5.17
C ASP A 208 -30.49 3.45 3.69
N LYS A 209 -31.32 2.88 2.81
CA LYS A 209 -31.15 3.02 1.36
C LYS A 209 -31.14 4.50 0.95
N GLN A 210 -32.00 5.33 1.54
CA GLN A 210 -32.05 6.77 1.25
C GLN A 210 -30.78 7.47 1.73
N LEU A 211 -30.23 7.06 2.88
CA LEU A 211 -28.96 7.59 3.36
C LEU A 211 -27.80 7.24 2.42
N ILE A 212 -27.72 5.98 1.95
CA ILE A 212 -26.72 5.55 0.97
C ILE A 212 -26.86 6.36 -0.33
N GLU A 213 -28.07 6.46 -0.88
CA GLU A 213 -28.34 7.20 -2.10
C GLU A 213 -28.04 8.70 -1.95
N ALA A 214 -28.31 9.29 -0.79
CA ALA A 214 -27.96 10.67 -0.49
C ALA A 214 -26.44 10.89 -0.41
N TYR A 215 -25.69 9.94 0.17
CA TYR A 215 -24.22 9.97 0.17
C TYR A 215 -23.67 9.80 -1.24
N GLU A 216 -24.16 8.81 -2.01
CA GLU A 216 -23.76 8.59 -3.40
C GLU A 216 -24.04 9.82 -4.26
N GLY A 217 -25.23 10.41 -4.17
CA GLY A 217 -25.59 11.62 -4.90
C GLY A 217 -24.72 12.83 -4.54
N ASN A 218 -24.48 13.07 -3.25
CA ASN A 218 -23.67 14.21 -2.80
C ASN A 218 -22.17 14.01 -3.07
N ALA A 219 -21.60 12.89 -2.63
CA ALA A 219 -20.16 12.65 -2.69
C ALA A 219 -19.70 12.24 -4.09
N LEU A 220 -20.49 11.46 -4.82
CA LEU A 220 -20.10 10.86 -6.11
C LEU A 220 -20.85 11.46 -7.31
N GLY A 221 -21.95 12.19 -7.09
CA GLY A 221 -22.64 12.95 -8.12
C GLY A 221 -22.09 14.38 -8.25
N ASN A 222 -22.05 15.13 -7.14
CA ASN A 222 -21.94 16.59 -7.17
C ASN A 222 -20.58 17.17 -6.73
N CYS A 223 -19.65 16.35 -6.24
CA CYS A 223 -18.37 16.83 -5.72
C CYS A 223 -17.19 16.39 -6.61
N GLU A 224 -16.71 17.27 -7.50
CA GLU A 224 -15.59 16.94 -8.40
C GLU A 224 -14.25 16.76 -7.66
N ILE A 225 -14.06 17.40 -6.50
CA ILE A 225 -12.85 17.25 -5.67
C ILE A 225 -12.73 15.81 -5.17
N LEU A 226 -13.82 15.19 -4.71
CA LEU A 226 -13.83 13.80 -4.25
C LEU A 226 -13.64 12.77 -5.37
N LYS A 227 -13.73 13.21 -6.63
CA LYS A 227 -13.47 12.38 -7.81
C LYS A 227 -12.06 12.57 -8.36
N SER A 228 -11.25 13.44 -7.78
CA SER A 228 -9.91 13.72 -8.26
C SER A 228 -8.89 12.89 -7.48
N SER A 229 -7.97 12.26 -8.19
CA SER A 229 -6.85 11.50 -7.62
C SER A 229 -5.62 11.63 -8.51
N ARG A 230 -4.48 11.08 -8.09
CA ARG A 230 -3.20 11.11 -8.82
C ARG A 230 -2.48 9.79 -8.65
N LEU A 231 -1.87 9.30 -9.73
CA LEU A 231 -0.87 8.25 -9.66
C LEU A 231 0.51 8.90 -9.82
N PHE A 232 1.35 8.73 -8.80
CA PHE A 232 2.71 9.26 -8.79
C PHE A 232 3.71 8.21 -9.30
N GLN A 233 4.67 8.68 -10.09
CA GLN A 233 5.90 7.98 -10.42
C GLN A 233 7.05 8.80 -9.86
N VAL A 234 7.77 8.22 -8.89
CA VAL A 234 8.93 8.87 -8.26
C VAL A 234 10.18 8.17 -8.75
N THR A 235 11.11 8.94 -9.31
CA THR A 235 12.44 8.46 -9.70
C THR A 235 13.41 8.81 -8.58
N VAL A 236 14.06 7.78 -8.03
CA VAL A 236 15.02 7.91 -6.94
C VAL A 236 16.41 7.48 -7.42
N ALA A 237 17.44 8.14 -6.90
CA ALA A 237 18.84 7.76 -7.05
C ALA A 237 19.52 7.70 -5.68
N ARG A 238 20.83 7.38 -5.69
CA ARG A 238 21.64 7.28 -4.47
C ARG A 238 21.56 8.54 -3.59
N ASN A 239 21.43 9.71 -4.19
CA ASN A 239 21.45 10.99 -3.47
C ASN A 239 20.04 11.56 -3.22
N GLY A 240 18.98 10.77 -3.39
CA GLY A 240 17.59 11.17 -3.17
C GLY A 240 16.70 11.13 -4.41
N VAL A 241 15.52 11.74 -4.31
CA VAL A 241 14.57 11.89 -5.42
C VAL A 241 15.18 12.73 -6.55
N LEU A 242 15.31 12.13 -7.73
CA LEU A 242 15.74 12.83 -8.96
C LEU A 242 14.59 13.60 -9.61
N GLY A 243 13.37 13.14 -9.42
CA GLY A 243 12.18 13.75 -9.97
C GLY A 243 10.94 12.95 -9.66
N ALA A 244 9.80 13.61 -9.71
CA ALA A 244 8.51 12.98 -9.58
C ALA A 244 7.60 13.47 -10.71
N LYS A 245 6.82 12.54 -11.26
CA LYS A 245 5.75 12.83 -12.20
C LYS A 245 4.45 12.31 -11.62
N TYR A 246 3.33 12.90 -12.00
CA TYR A 246 2.02 12.33 -11.73
C TYR A 246 1.15 12.32 -12.97
N ILE A 247 0.22 11.37 -13.01
CA ILE A 247 -0.89 11.40 -13.96
C ILE A 247 -2.19 11.64 -13.18
N PRO A 248 -2.99 12.66 -13.56
CA PRO A 248 -4.25 12.92 -12.89
C PRO A 248 -5.26 11.80 -13.22
N LEU A 249 -5.94 11.34 -12.19
CA LEU A 249 -6.95 10.29 -12.25
C LEU A 249 -8.32 10.87 -11.91
N LYS A 250 -9.36 10.30 -12.52
CA LYS A 250 -10.74 10.47 -12.11
C LYS A 250 -11.23 9.19 -11.43
N ILE A 251 -11.81 9.33 -10.25
CA ILE A 251 -12.54 8.24 -9.59
C ILE A 251 -13.92 8.18 -10.22
N LEU A 252 -14.16 7.10 -10.97
CA LEU A 252 -15.45 6.80 -11.58
C LEU A 252 -16.28 5.98 -10.61
N PHE A 253 -17.56 6.33 -10.48
CA PHE A 253 -18.54 5.54 -9.74
C PHE A 253 -19.47 4.84 -10.72
N ASP A 254 -19.54 3.52 -10.64
CA ASP A 254 -20.53 2.71 -11.34
C ASP A 254 -21.79 2.58 -10.46
N PRO A 255 -22.93 3.17 -10.84
CA PRO A 255 -24.13 3.14 -10.03
C PRO A 255 -24.81 1.77 -9.99
N GLU A 256 -24.53 0.88 -10.95
CA GLU A 256 -25.07 -0.49 -10.99
C GLU A 256 -24.26 -1.40 -10.07
N THR A 257 -22.94 -1.40 -10.23
CA THR A 257 -22.06 -2.29 -9.46
C THR A 257 -21.62 -1.70 -8.12
N LYS A 258 -21.90 -0.41 -7.87
CA LYS A 258 -21.50 0.35 -6.69
C LYS A 258 -19.98 0.39 -6.49
N ARG A 259 -19.22 0.31 -7.58
CA ARG A 259 -17.75 0.30 -7.57
C ARG A 259 -17.20 1.69 -7.79
N LEU A 260 -16.13 2.01 -7.06
CA LEU A 260 -15.27 3.15 -7.32
C LEU A 260 -14.01 2.66 -8.03
N HIS A 261 -13.71 3.22 -9.19
CA HIS A 261 -12.54 2.85 -9.97
C HIS A 261 -11.76 4.09 -10.40
N PRO A 262 -10.49 4.25 -10.00
CA PRO A 262 -9.65 5.33 -10.47
C PRO A 262 -9.16 5.03 -11.89
N GLU A 263 -9.35 5.97 -12.81
CA GLU A 263 -8.86 5.86 -14.20
C GLU A 263 -8.13 7.14 -14.62
N PRO A 264 -7.11 7.04 -15.48
CA PRO A 264 -6.52 8.24 -16.08
C PRO A 264 -7.59 9.07 -16.78
N ILE A 265 -7.54 10.39 -16.60
CA ILE A 265 -8.41 11.30 -17.36
C ILE A 265 -8.13 11.10 -18.85
N LYS A 266 -9.15 11.24 -19.70
CA LYS A 266 -9.00 11.08 -21.16
C LYS A 266 -7.87 11.97 -21.68
N GLN A 267 -6.91 11.38 -22.39
CA GLN A 267 -5.68 12.05 -22.88
C GLN A 267 -4.76 12.61 -21.80
N ALA A 268 -4.85 12.11 -20.56
CA ALA A 268 -3.94 12.50 -19.49
C ALA A 268 -2.48 12.20 -19.87
N LYS A 269 -1.62 13.16 -19.56
CA LYS A 269 -0.16 13.05 -19.70
C LYS A 269 0.46 12.99 -18.31
N TRP A 270 1.69 12.48 -18.26
CA TRP A 270 2.53 12.64 -17.09
C TRP A 270 2.92 14.11 -16.95
N ILE A 271 2.64 14.68 -15.78
CA ILE A 271 2.97 16.05 -15.40
C ILE A 271 4.15 15.98 -14.42
N ASP A 272 5.22 16.71 -14.70
CA ASP A 272 6.33 16.86 -13.76
C ASP A 272 5.87 17.64 -12.53
N VAL A 273 6.05 17.05 -11.34
CA VAL A 273 5.67 17.67 -10.06
C VAL A 273 6.44 18.97 -9.89
N CYS A 274 5.73 20.07 -9.63
CA CYS A 274 6.29 21.43 -9.56
C CYS A 274 7.04 21.89 -10.83
N GLY A 275 6.81 21.24 -11.98
CA GLY A 275 7.22 21.73 -13.29
C GLY A 275 6.26 22.81 -13.82
N ASP A 276 6.52 23.30 -15.03
CA ASP A 276 5.74 24.37 -15.68
C ASP A 276 4.25 24.01 -15.88
N GLU A 277 3.95 22.71 -15.98
CA GLU A 277 2.60 22.19 -16.18
C GLU A 277 1.82 21.96 -14.85
N ASP A 278 2.50 21.96 -13.69
CA ASP A 278 1.90 21.75 -12.36
C ASP A 278 1.52 23.08 -11.71
N LYS A 279 0.41 23.66 -12.17
CA LYS A 279 -0.08 24.97 -11.71
C LYS A 279 -0.41 24.99 -10.21
N GLU A 280 -0.83 23.87 -9.64
CA GLU A 280 -1.18 23.78 -8.22
C GLU A 280 0.07 23.89 -7.33
N CYS A 281 1.17 23.22 -7.68
CA CYS A 281 2.42 23.40 -6.95
C CYS A 281 2.98 24.82 -7.14
N GLN A 282 2.89 25.39 -8.35
CA GLN A 282 3.37 26.74 -8.64
C GLN A 282 2.63 27.83 -7.83
N GLU A 283 1.34 27.64 -7.54
CA GLU A 283 0.59 28.55 -6.69
C GLU A 283 1.00 28.48 -5.21
N CYS A 284 1.32 27.29 -4.70
CA CYS A 284 1.87 27.10 -3.34
C CYS A 284 3.27 27.72 -3.17
N TYR A 285 4.03 27.88 -4.26
CA TYR A 285 5.38 28.47 -4.25
C TYR A 285 5.41 29.98 -4.50
N LYS A 286 4.27 30.67 -4.60
CA LYS A 286 4.27 32.14 -4.65
C LYS A 286 4.82 32.70 -3.34
N PRO A 287 5.94 33.44 -3.35
CA PRO A 287 6.49 34.07 -2.16
C PRO A 287 5.71 35.34 -1.83
N ASP A 288 4.41 35.23 -1.59
CA ASP A 288 3.56 36.33 -1.15
C ASP A 288 2.89 35.92 0.16
N ASN A 289 3.66 36.01 1.25
CA ASN A 289 3.23 36.31 2.63
C ASN A 289 4.42 36.29 3.61
N MET A 290 5.60 36.80 3.21
CA MET A 290 6.48 37.41 4.21
C MET A 290 5.86 38.77 4.52
N HIS A 291 5.10 38.84 5.61
CA HIS A 291 4.85 40.10 6.27
C HIS A 291 6.21 40.76 6.53
N GLU A 292 6.51 41.84 5.80
CA GLU A 292 7.49 42.82 6.22
C GLU A 292 7.01 43.39 7.56
N ASP A 293 7.39 42.76 8.65
CA ASP A 293 7.49 43.44 9.93
C ASP A 293 8.55 44.51 9.78
N LYS A 294 8.09 45.71 9.40
CA LYS A 294 8.85 46.94 9.51
C LYS A 294 9.13 47.16 10.99
N LEU A 295 10.33 46.77 11.41
CA LEU A 295 10.99 47.26 12.61
C LEU A 295 11.13 48.78 12.50
N ASN A 296 10.30 49.51 13.25
CA ASN A 296 10.62 50.80 13.85
C ASN A 296 10.91 50.57 15.32
#